data_AF-A0A6H1UB03-F1
#
_entry.id   AF-A0A6H1UB03-F1
#
_cell.length_a   1.000
_cell.length_b   1.000
_cell.length_c   1.000
_cell.angle_alpha   90.00
_cell.angle_beta   90.00
_cell.angle_gamma   90.00
#
_symmetry.space_group_name_H-M   'P 1'
#
loop_
_entity.id
_entity.type
_entity.pdbx_description
1 polymer ?
#
loop_
_entity_poly.entity_id
_entity_poly.type
_entity_poly.pdbx_seq_one_letter_code
_entity_poly.pdbx_strand_id
1 'polypeptide(L)'
;MKISEIFENEPTQWGLRGDPFLWRELKETLTAVDMPATPSELQALIEAEYENATGHSISEQKLFFIERFCSHGMSSGGISPDFWVAKAIPLLVSRHAKP
;
A
#
# COMPACT_ATOMS: atom_id res chain seq x y z
N MET A 1 -7.61 -1.44 17.62
CA MET A 1 -7.52 -0.84 16.28
C MET A 1 -6.90 -1.86 15.36
N LYS A 2 -7.53 -2.13 14.21
CA LYS A 2 -7.00 -2.95 13.14
C LYS A 2 -6.16 -2.09 12.20
N ILE A 3 -5.20 -2.70 11.51
CA ILE A 3 -4.40 -1.99 10.52
C ILE A 3 -5.30 -1.49 9.37
N SER A 4 -6.33 -2.22 8.95
CA SER A 4 -7.25 -1.77 7.89
C SER A 4 -7.94 -0.42 8.16
N GLU A 5 -8.11 -0.02 9.42
CA GLU A 5 -8.75 1.25 9.78
C GLU A 5 -7.94 2.47 9.28
N ILE A 6 -6.60 2.37 9.28
CA ILE A 6 -5.75 3.45 8.77
C ILE A 6 -5.75 3.54 7.24
N PHE A 7 -6.37 2.59 6.53
CA PHE A 7 -6.53 2.62 5.08
C PHE A 7 -7.85 3.27 4.63
N GLU A 8 -8.82 3.50 5.54
CA GLU A 8 -10.13 4.08 5.19
C GLU A 8 -10.02 5.45 4.54
N ASN A 9 -9.09 6.27 5.01
CA ASN A 9 -8.80 7.58 4.43
C ASN A 9 -7.84 7.43 3.25
N GLU A 10 -8.36 7.23 2.05
CA GLU A 10 -7.53 7.19 0.84
C GLU A 10 -6.76 8.53 0.62
N PRO A 11 -5.52 8.50 0.10
CA PRO A 11 -4.81 9.71 -0.33
C PRO A 11 -5.54 10.41 -1.48
N THR A 12 -5.45 11.74 -1.52
CA THR A 12 -6.08 12.56 -2.57
C THR A 12 -5.37 12.48 -3.92
N GLN A 13 -4.12 12.02 -3.93
CA GLN A 13 -3.29 11.86 -5.12
C GLN A 13 -2.63 10.49 -5.11
N TRP A 14 -2.59 9.86 -6.28
CA TRP A 14 -1.97 8.56 -6.53
C TRP A 14 -0.77 8.71 -7.47
N GLY A 15 0.18 7.76 -7.43
CA GLY A 15 1.29 7.75 -8.37
C GLY A 15 0.83 7.31 -9.77
N LEU A 16 0.20 6.14 -9.84
CA LEU A 16 -0.34 5.51 -11.03
C LEU A 16 -1.72 4.91 -10.76
N ARG A 17 -2.40 4.47 -11.82
CA ARG A 17 -3.77 3.94 -11.76
C ARG A 17 -3.90 2.61 -11.02
N GLY A 18 -2.81 1.86 -10.84
CA GLY A 18 -2.78 0.61 -10.09
C GLY A 18 -2.67 0.81 -8.58
N ASP A 19 -2.13 1.94 -8.12
CA ASP A 19 -1.91 2.20 -6.69
C ASP A 19 -3.20 2.16 -5.85
N PRO A 20 -4.36 2.68 -6.31
CA PRO A 20 -5.62 2.54 -5.58
C PRO A 20 -6.08 1.07 -5.42
N PHE A 21 -5.78 0.20 -6.39
CA PHE A 21 -6.13 -1.21 -6.31
C PHE A 21 -5.25 -1.92 -5.29
N LEU A 22 -3.94 -1.66 -5.33
CA LEU A 22 -3.00 -2.19 -4.34
C LEU A 22 -3.35 -1.71 -2.93
N TRP A 23 -3.70 -0.43 -2.76
CA TRP A 23 -4.16 0.11 -1.47
C TRP A 23 -5.34 -0.68 -0.89
N ARG A 24 -6.34 -1.01 -1.72
CA ARG A 24 -7.51 -1.77 -1.31
C ARG A 24 -7.18 -3.23 -1.03
N GLU A 25 -6.33 -3.85 -1.85
CA GLU A 25 -5.87 -5.23 -1.63
C GLU A 25 -5.11 -5.36 -0.31
N LEU A 26 -4.23 -4.40 0.02
CA LEU A 26 -3.54 -4.35 1.31
C LEU A 26 -4.51 -4.13 2.47
N LYS A 27 -5.49 -3.22 2.32
CA LYS A 27 -6.55 -3.01 3.33
C LYS A 27 -7.31 -4.30 3.63
N GLU A 28 -7.74 -5.01 2.59
CA GLU A 28 -8.47 -6.28 2.71
C GLU A 28 -7.61 -7.34 3.42
N THR A 29 -6.36 -7.51 2.99
CA THR A 29 -5.40 -8.45 3.58
C THR A 29 -5.17 -8.17 5.07
N LEU A 30 -5.16 -6.90 5.47
CA LEU A 30 -4.85 -6.45 6.82
C LEU A 30 -6.08 -6.24 7.72
N THR A 31 -7.27 -6.68 7.29
CA THR A 31 -8.52 -6.50 8.05
C THR A 31 -8.54 -7.25 9.38
N ALA A 32 -7.93 -8.43 9.45
CA ALA A 32 -7.87 -9.22 10.68
C ALA A 32 -6.68 -8.87 11.59
N VAL A 33 -5.71 -8.08 11.10
CA VAL A 33 -4.43 -7.83 11.78
C VAL A 33 -4.57 -6.67 12.75
N ASP A 34 -4.22 -6.91 14.02
CA ASP A 34 -4.18 -5.88 15.05
C ASP A 34 -3.05 -4.88 14.79
N MET A 35 -3.28 -3.63 15.17
CA MET A 35 -2.27 -2.58 15.07
C MET A 35 -1.02 -2.97 15.89
N PRO A 36 0.18 -2.95 15.29
CA PRO A 36 1.43 -3.24 16.00
C PRO A 36 1.72 -2.22 17.11
N ALA A 37 2.62 -2.56 18.03
CA ALA A 37 2.96 -1.68 19.14
C ALA A 37 3.74 -0.44 18.69
N THR A 38 4.52 -0.56 17.61
CA THR A 38 5.40 0.50 17.14
C THR A 38 5.17 0.90 15.67
N PRO A 39 5.45 2.16 15.29
CA PRO A 39 5.42 2.60 13.90
C PRO A 39 6.37 1.82 12.98
N SER A 40 7.53 1.38 13.51
CA SER A 40 8.51 0.60 12.74
C SER A 40 8.03 -0.82 12.43
N GLU A 41 7.33 -1.47 13.37
CA GLU A 41 6.70 -2.77 13.11
C GLU A 41 5.59 -2.65 12.07
N LEU A 42 4.79 -1.57 12.14
CA LEU A 42 3.78 -1.30 11.13
C LEU A 42 4.40 -1.08 9.74
N GLN A 43 5.48 -0.29 9.65
CA GLN A 43 6.18 -0.06 8.40
C GLN A 43 6.68 -1.37 7.79
N ALA A 44 7.41 -2.18 8.58
CA ALA A 44 7.94 -3.45 8.10
C ALA A 44 6.83 -4.42 7.65
N LEU A 45 5.70 -4.42 8.35
CA LEU A 45 4.55 -5.24 7.99
C LEU A 45 3.92 -4.79 6.67
N ILE A 46 3.71 -3.48 6.47
CA ILE A 46 3.15 -2.95 5.21
C ILE A 46 4.12 -3.20 4.05
N GLU A 47 5.44 -3.03 4.24
CA GLU A 47 6.45 -3.31 3.22
C GLU A 47 6.47 -4.80 2.83
N ALA A 48 6.34 -5.70 3.81
CA ALA A 48 6.24 -7.14 3.56
C ALA A 48 4.97 -7.49 2.78
N GLU A 49 3.81 -6.92 3.14
CA GLU A 49 2.57 -7.18 2.41
C GLU A 49 2.57 -6.53 1.02
N TYR A 50 3.23 -5.38 0.85
CA TYR A 50 3.48 -4.80 -0.47
C TYR A 50 4.26 -5.77 -1.35
N GLU A 51 5.35 -6.36 -0.83
CA GLU A 51 6.15 -7.32 -1.58
C GLU A 51 5.35 -8.60 -1.88
N ASN A 52 4.59 -9.12 -0.92
CA ASN A 52 3.71 -10.27 -1.12
C ASN A 52 2.65 -10.03 -2.20
N ALA A 53 2.01 -8.87 -2.16
CA ALA A 53 0.98 -8.48 -3.13
C ALA A 53 1.57 -8.26 -4.52
N THR A 54 2.68 -7.53 -4.61
CA THR A 54 3.22 -7.09 -5.90
C THR A 54 4.16 -8.10 -6.54
N GLY A 55 4.84 -8.93 -5.75
CA GLY A 55 5.98 -9.74 -6.17
C GLY A 55 7.27 -8.93 -6.34
N HIS A 56 7.26 -7.64 -5.96
CA HIS A 56 8.37 -6.70 -6.11
C HIS A 56 8.73 -6.09 -4.77
N SER A 57 10.03 -6.01 -4.47
CA SER A 57 10.51 -5.33 -3.27
C SER A 57 10.14 -3.85 -3.34
N ILE A 58 9.80 -3.26 -2.19
CA ILE A 58 9.56 -1.81 -2.08
C ILE A 58 10.81 -0.98 -2.45
N SER A 59 12.00 -1.60 -2.41
CA SER A 59 13.26 -0.97 -2.83
C SER A 59 13.42 -0.85 -4.35
N GLU A 60 12.57 -1.51 -5.15
CA GLU A 60 12.61 -1.41 -6.60
C GLU A 60 12.12 -0.05 -7.07
N GLN A 61 12.99 0.73 -7.71
CA GLN A 61 12.66 2.10 -8.15
C GLN A 61 11.97 2.16 -9.51
N LYS A 62 11.76 1.01 -10.17
CA LYS A 62 11.18 0.97 -11.51
C LYS A 62 9.67 0.78 -11.41
N LEU A 63 8.95 1.59 -12.17
CA LEU A 63 7.52 1.37 -12.38
C LEU A 63 7.31 -0.01 -12.98
N PHE A 64 6.37 -0.77 -12.42
CA PHE A 64 5.99 -2.07 -12.91
C PHE A 64 4.47 -2.16 -13.03
N PHE A 65 3.99 -3.30 -13.51
CA PHE A 65 2.60 -3.48 -13.85
C PHE A 65 2.08 -4.79 -13.27
N ILE A 66 0.90 -4.71 -12.66
CA ILE A 66 0.17 -5.86 -12.14
C ILE A 66 -1.03 -6.12 -13.04
N GLU A 67 -0.97 -7.23 -13.77
CA GLU A 67 -1.98 -7.60 -14.76
C GLU A 67 -3.36 -7.82 -14.12
N ARG A 68 -3.45 -8.38 -12.91
CA ARG A 68 -4.73 -8.58 -12.21
C ARG A 68 -5.46 -7.29 -11.83
N PHE A 69 -4.75 -6.15 -11.78
CA PHE A 69 -5.37 -4.83 -11.59
C PHE A 69 -5.90 -4.23 -12.90
N CYS A 70 -5.79 -4.97 -14.00
CA CYS A 70 -6.33 -4.60 -15.29
C CYS A 70 -7.72 -5.19 -15.49
N SER A 71 -8.71 -4.42 -15.03
CA SER A 71 -10.11 -4.72 -15.31
C SER A 71 -10.55 -4.20 -16.68
N HIS A 72 -10.14 -2.99 -17.10
CA HIS A 72 -10.50 -2.40 -18.40
C HIS A 72 -9.46 -1.39 -18.91
N GLY A 73 -8.80 -1.70 -20.04
CA GLY A 73 -7.86 -0.79 -20.73
C GLY A 73 -6.38 -0.96 -20.35
N MET A 74 -5.49 -0.57 -21.28
CA MET A 74 -4.05 -0.93 -21.29
C MET A 74 -3.17 -0.37 -20.15
N SER A 75 -3.72 0.28 -19.12
CA SER A 75 -2.88 0.99 -18.14
C SER A 75 -3.52 1.22 -16.76
N SER A 76 -4.48 0.39 -16.35
CA SER A 76 -5.04 0.49 -14.99
C SER A 76 -4.20 -0.23 -13.92
N GLY A 77 -3.24 -1.08 -14.29
CA GLY A 77 -2.44 -1.88 -13.35
C GLY A 77 -1.03 -1.35 -13.04
N GLY A 78 -0.67 -0.14 -13.48
CA GLY A 78 0.65 0.42 -13.21
C GLY A 78 0.85 0.77 -11.74
N ILE A 79 1.95 0.34 -11.14
CA ILE A 79 2.33 0.61 -9.74
C ILE A 79 3.53 1.56 -9.71
N SER A 80 3.48 2.55 -8.81
CA SER A 80 4.56 3.51 -8.60
C SER A 80 5.27 3.28 -7.26
N PRO A 81 6.39 2.55 -7.23
CA PRO A 81 7.16 2.36 -5.99
C PRO A 81 7.54 3.68 -5.31
N ASP A 82 7.90 4.70 -6.09
CA ASP A 82 8.20 6.04 -5.59
C ASP A 82 7.04 6.66 -4.80
N PHE A 83 5.80 6.47 -5.25
CA PHE A 83 4.62 6.91 -4.51
C PHE A 83 4.48 6.17 -3.19
N TRP A 84 4.72 4.85 -3.18
CA TRP A 84 4.61 4.04 -1.97
C TRP A 84 5.65 4.42 -0.92
N VAL A 85 6.91 4.57 -1.33
CA VAL A 85 8.03 4.97 -0.47
C VAL A 85 7.86 6.40 0.04
N ALA A 86 7.55 7.35 -0.85
CA ALA A 86 7.57 8.77 -0.50
C ALA A 86 6.28 9.27 0.15
N LYS A 87 5.14 8.59 -0.08
CA LYS A 87 3.82 9.09 0.35
C LYS A 87 2.97 8.03 1.05
N ALA A 88 2.70 6.88 0.42
CA ALA A 88 1.67 5.96 0.92
C ALA A 88 2.05 5.32 2.27
N ILE A 89 3.24 4.74 2.36
CA ILE A 89 3.73 4.08 3.59
C ILE A 89 3.94 5.13 4.70
N PRO A 90 4.64 6.26 4.47
CA PRO A 90 4.75 7.31 5.48
C PRO A 90 3.40 7.83 5.98
N LEU A 91 2.40 7.97 5.09
CA LEU A 91 1.04 8.36 5.47
C LEU A 91 0.41 7.34 6.42
N LEU A 92 0.47 6.06 6.09
CA LEU A 92 -0.07 4.97 6.93
C LEU A 92 0.63 4.92 8.29
N VAL A 93 1.97 5.00 8.30
CA VAL A 93 2.77 5.02 9.52
C VAL A 93 2.44 6.24 10.38
N SER A 94 2.21 7.42 9.80
CA SER A 94 1.83 8.62 10.54
C SER A 94 0.46 8.51 11.23
N ARG A 95 -0.41 7.62 10.75
CA ARG A 95 -1.73 7.35 11.34
C ARG A 95 -1.65 6.43 12.56
N HIS A 96 -0.58 5.63 12.69
CA HIS A 96 -0.31 4.87 13.93
C HIS A 96 -0.19 5.78 15.15
N ALA A 97 0.46 6.94 14.98
CA ALA A 97 0.69 7.91 16.05
C ALA A 97 -0.55 8.74 16.43
N LYS A 98 -1.66 8.61 15.70
CA LYS A 98 -2.91 9.34 15.93
C LYS A 98 -4.05 8.33 16.09
N PRO A 99 -4.17 7.69 17.27
CA PRO A 99 -5.28 6.81 17.57
C PRO A 99 -6.63 7.55 17.59
#